data_AF-A0A1I9GBY3-F1
#
_entry.id   AF-A0A1I9GBY3-F1
#
_cell.length_a   1.000
_cell.length_b   1.000
_cell.length_c   1.000
_cell.angle_alpha   90.00
_cell.angle_beta   90.00
_cell.angle_gamma   90.00
#
_symmetry.space_group_name_H-M   'P 1'
#
loop_
_entity.id
_entity.type
_entity.pdbx_description
1 polymer ?
#
loop_
_entity_poly.entity_id
_entity_poly.type
_entity_poly.pdbx_seq_one_letter_code
_entity_poly.pdbx_strand_id
1 'polypeptide(L)'
;MAGELFEAIKNFEQSLENYQKRKSYAKAIQLARIHFPEKVISLEEDWGDYLIAEGNYDAAINHFLESGKTAKALEASIKAKQWSRAAQIVDVIEDSELAKRYYGKIADHHASIGDLEVD
;
A
#
# COMPACT_ATOMS: atom_id res chain seq x y z
N MET A 1 36.31 -10.84 -12.40
CA MET A 1 35.22 -9.89 -12.06
C MET A 1 33.83 -10.54 -12.00
N ALA A 2 33.56 -11.71 -12.62
CA ALA A 2 32.25 -12.35 -12.49
C ALA A 2 31.94 -12.92 -11.08
N GLY A 3 32.95 -13.43 -10.36
CA GLY A 3 32.78 -13.99 -9.01
C GLY A 3 32.40 -12.95 -7.96
N GLU A 4 33.11 -11.82 -7.90
CA GLU A 4 32.85 -10.73 -6.96
C GLU A 4 31.44 -10.13 -7.12
N LEU A 5 30.97 -9.98 -8.38
CA LEU A 5 29.62 -9.51 -8.66
C LEU A 5 28.56 -10.52 -8.18
N PHE A 6 28.79 -11.81 -8.41
CA PHE A 6 27.85 -12.86 -8.00
C PHE A 6 27.77 -13.00 -6.47
N GLU A 7 28.90 -12.87 -5.77
CA GLU A 7 28.94 -12.82 -4.30
C GLU A 7 28.22 -11.59 -3.75
N ALA A 8 28.41 -10.42 -4.36
CA ALA A 8 27.69 -9.20 -3.98
C ALA A 8 26.17 -9.35 -4.15
N ILE A 9 25.71 -9.88 -5.29
CA ILE A 9 24.29 -10.14 -5.56
C ILE A 9 23.70 -11.08 -4.50
N LYS A 10 24.37 -12.21 -4.21
CA LYS A 10 23.93 -13.15 -3.17
C LYS A 10 23.80 -12.49 -1.79
N ASN A 11 24.75 -11.61 -1.44
CA ASN A 11 24.71 -10.88 -0.18
C ASN A 11 23.52 -9.89 -0.13
N PHE A 12 23.20 -9.23 -1.25
CA PHE A 12 22.06 -8.32 -1.31
C PHE A 12 20.71 -9.06 -1.20
N GLU A 13 20.57 -10.23 -1.83
CA GLU A 13 19.35 -11.05 -1.69
C GLU A 13 19.13 -11.51 -0.25
N GLN A 14 20.17 -12.02 0.41
CA GLN A 14 20.10 -12.39 1.83
C GLN A 14 19.77 -11.19 2.72
N SER A 15 20.31 -10.01 2.42
CA SER A 15 20.01 -8.81 3.17
C SER A 15 18.53 -8.41 3.03
N LEU A 16 17.96 -8.54 1.83
CA LEU A 16 16.57 -8.20 1.56
C LEU A 16 15.61 -9.11 2.35
N GLU A 17 15.86 -10.42 2.33
CA GLU A 17 15.09 -11.38 3.14
C GLU A 17 15.18 -11.08 4.64
N ASN A 18 16.38 -10.74 5.12
CA ASN A 18 16.59 -10.40 6.52
C ASN A 18 15.85 -9.12 6.92
N TYR A 19 15.79 -8.12 6.03
CA TYR A 19 15.04 -6.89 6.28
C TYR A 19 13.53 -7.14 6.30
N GLN A 20 12.99 -7.96 5.41
CA GLN A 20 11.58 -8.39 5.46
C GLN A 20 11.27 -9.11 6.78
N LYS A 21 12.10 -10.09 7.18
CA LYS A 21 11.94 -10.83 8.45
C LYS A 21 12.01 -9.92 9.68
N ARG A 22 12.83 -8.86 9.63
CA ARG A 22 12.98 -7.88 10.71
C ARG A 22 12.00 -6.70 10.60
N LYS A 23 11.02 -6.74 9.68
CA LYS A 23 10.06 -5.65 9.42
C LYS A 23 10.74 -4.30 9.10
N SER A 24 11.95 -4.32 8.55
CA SER A 24 12.74 -3.14 8.18
C SER A 24 12.57 -2.79 6.70
N TYR A 25 11.32 -2.59 6.28
CA TYR A 25 10.95 -2.39 4.88
C TYR A 25 11.63 -1.19 4.22
N ALA A 26 11.79 -0.07 4.94
CA ALA A 26 12.49 1.11 4.42
C ALA A 26 13.91 0.80 3.90
N LYS A 27 14.68 0.00 4.66
CA LYS A 27 16.04 -0.41 4.25
C LYS A 27 16.00 -1.42 3.11
N ALA A 28 15.04 -2.34 3.12
CA ALA A 28 14.84 -3.28 2.03
C ALA A 28 14.55 -2.56 0.70
N ILE A 29 13.66 -1.56 0.72
CA ILE A 29 13.29 -0.79 -0.46
C ILE A 29 14.46 0.05 -0.97
N GLN A 30 15.22 0.71 -0.08
CA GLN A 30 16.42 1.45 -0.50
C GLN A 30 17.44 0.56 -1.21
N LEU A 31 17.67 -0.66 -0.69
CA LEU A 31 18.54 -1.64 -1.32
C LEU A 31 17.95 -2.13 -2.66
N ALA A 32 16.66 -2.45 -2.68
CA ALA A 32 15.95 -2.94 -3.86
C ALA A 32 15.95 -1.91 -5.00
N ARG A 33 15.76 -0.62 -4.71
CA ARG A 33 15.79 0.44 -5.72
C ARG A 33 17.10 0.48 -6.53
N ILE A 34 18.22 0.02 -5.94
CA ILE A 34 19.53 0.01 -6.59
C ILE A 34 19.80 -1.35 -7.26
N HIS A 35 19.50 -2.45 -6.58
CA HIS A 35 19.96 -3.79 -6.99
C HIS A 35 18.86 -4.73 -7.48
N PHE A 36 17.60 -4.49 -7.11
CA PHE A 36 16.43 -5.32 -7.44
C PHE A 36 15.19 -4.45 -7.69
N PRO A 37 15.21 -3.54 -8.68
CA PRO A 37 14.12 -2.59 -8.91
C PRO A 37 12.77 -3.28 -9.14
N GLU A 38 12.79 -4.50 -9.70
CA GLU A 38 11.61 -5.34 -9.88
C GLU A 38 10.95 -5.79 -8.57
N LYS A 39 11.71 -5.84 -7.46
CA LYS A 39 11.19 -6.22 -6.14
C LYS A 39 10.60 -5.04 -5.37
N VAL A 40 10.85 -3.80 -5.79
CA VAL A 40 10.38 -2.60 -5.06
C VAL A 40 8.86 -2.60 -4.90
N ILE A 41 8.12 -2.84 -5.99
CA ILE A 41 6.65 -2.85 -5.97
C ILE A 41 6.12 -3.89 -4.98
N SER A 42 6.70 -5.09 -4.96
CA SER A 42 6.30 -6.16 -4.03
C SER A 42 6.61 -5.77 -2.58
N LEU A 43 7.74 -5.11 -2.32
CA LEU A 43 8.12 -4.68 -0.98
C LEU A 43 7.23 -3.54 -0.45
N GLU A 44 6.82 -2.62 -1.34
CA GLU A 44 5.86 -1.57 -1.00
C GLU A 44 4.49 -2.18 -0.64
N GLU A 45 4.03 -3.19 -1.39
CA GLU A 45 2.81 -3.92 -1.05
C GLU A 45 2.91 -4.66 0.29
N ASP A 46 4.00 -5.42 0.52
CA ASP A 46 4.25 -6.13 1.78
C ASP A 46 4.27 -5.17 2.98
N TRP A 47 4.87 -3.99 2.80
CA TRP A 47 4.91 -2.96 3.83
C TRP A 47 3.52 -2.39 4.10
N GLY A 48 2.74 -2.11 3.05
CA GLY A 48 1.34 -1.72 3.18
C GLY A 48 0.53 -2.74 3.99
N ASP A 49 0.63 -4.03 3.63
CA ASP A 49 -0.07 -5.12 4.32
C ASP A 49 0.37 -5.24 5.79
N TYR A 50 1.66 -5.06 6.08
CA TYR A 50 2.18 -5.01 7.44
C TYR A 50 1.59 -3.83 8.24
N LEU A 51 1.52 -2.63 7.65
CA LEU A 51 0.97 -1.45 8.31
C LEU A 51 -0.54 -1.60 8.59
N ILE A 52 -1.29 -2.26 7.71
CA ILE A 52 -2.68 -2.64 7.97
C ILE A 52 -2.78 -3.52 9.22
N ALA A 53 -1.91 -4.52 9.36
CA ALA A 53 -1.92 -5.42 10.50
C ALA A 53 -1.58 -4.71 11.82
N GLU A 54 -0.72 -3.70 11.79
CA GLU A 54 -0.39 -2.85 12.95
C GLU A 54 -1.43 -1.74 13.20
N GLY A 55 -2.47 -1.63 12.36
CA GLY A 55 -3.51 -0.60 12.46
C GLY A 55 -3.08 0.79 11.97
N ASN A 56 -1.90 0.90 11.35
CA ASN A 56 -1.39 2.16 10.80
C ASN A 56 -1.91 2.37 9.37
N TYR A 57 -3.22 2.56 9.26
CA TYR A 57 -3.92 2.64 7.98
C TYR A 57 -3.48 3.83 7.12
N ASP A 58 -3.19 4.98 7.73
CA ASP A 58 -2.78 6.20 7.00
C ASP A 58 -1.46 5.99 6.25
N ALA A 59 -0.45 5.44 6.92
CA ALA A 59 0.83 5.14 6.30
C ALA A 59 0.68 4.08 5.20
N ALA A 60 -0.18 3.07 5.40
CA ALA A 60 -0.40 2.00 4.43
C ALA A 60 -0.94 2.52 3.08
N ILE A 61 -1.73 3.60 3.08
CA ILE A 61 -2.32 4.17 1.85
C ILE A 61 -1.23 4.52 0.84
N ASN A 62 -0.18 5.22 1.28
CA ASN A 62 0.90 5.66 0.37
C ASN A 62 1.62 4.47 -0.25
N HIS A 63 1.97 3.46 0.55
CA HIS A 63 2.66 2.26 0.09
C HIS A 63 1.81 1.43 -0.89
N PHE A 64 0.48 1.37 -0.69
CA PHE A 64 -0.42 0.75 -1.66
C PHE A 64 -0.54 1.53 -2.97
N LEU A 65 -0.48 2.86 -2.94
CA LEU A 65 -0.47 3.67 -4.15
C LEU A 65 0.87 3.50 -4.91
N GLU A 66 1.99 3.51 -4.21
CA GLU A 66 3.33 3.27 -4.81
C GLU A 66 3.46 1.86 -5.41
N SER A 67 2.74 0.87 -4.88
CA SER A 67 2.67 -0.49 -5.45
C SER A 67 1.56 -0.70 -6.48
N GLY A 68 0.78 0.33 -6.81
CA GLY A 68 -0.34 0.24 -7.76
C GLY A 68 -1.54 -0.56 -7.26
N LYS A 69 -1.62 -0.84 -5.96
CA LYS A 69 -2.71 -1.58 -5.30
C LYS A 69 -3.83 -0.65 -4.88
N THR A 70 -4.44 0.05 -5.84
CA THR A 70 -5.47 1.09 -5.62
C THR A 70 -6.64 0.60 -4.78
N ALA A 71 -7.09 -0.64 -4.97
CA ALA A 71 -8.15 -1.25 -4.16
C ALA A 71 -7.76 -1.37 -2.67
N LYS A 72 -6.53 -1.80 -2.38
CA LYS A 72 -6.01 -1.88 -1.00
C LYS A 72 -5.83 -0.49 -0.39
N ALA A 73 -5.33 0.47 -1.16
CA ALA A 73 -5.21 1.88 -0.73
C ALA A 73 -6.57 2.49 -0.34
N LEU A 74 -7.61 2.11 -1.07
CA LEU A 74 -8.97 2.56 -0.81
C LEU A 74 -9.57 1.93 0.45
N GLU A 75 -9.38 0.63 0.65
CA GLU A 75 -9.77 -0.03 1.90
C GLU A 75 -9.02 0.56 3.11
N ALA A 76 -7.73 0.85 2.95
CA ALA A 76 -6.93 1.53 3.96
C ALA A 76 -7.48 2.93 4.28
N SER A 77 -7.86 3.70 3.26
CA SER A 77 -8.46 5.03 3.41
C SER A 77 -9.79 4.99 4.16
N ILE A 78 -10.64 4.01 3.87
CA ILE A 78 -11.90 3.79 4.59
C ILE A 78 -11.64 3.42 6.05
N LYS A 79 -10.70 2.50 6.33
CA LYS A 79 -10.31 2.13 7.70
C LYS A 79 -9.71 3.31 8.48
N ALA A 80 -8.99 4.19 7.79
CA ALA A 80 -8.47 5.45 8.34
C ALA A 80 -9.54 6.54 8.52
N LYS A 81 -10.80 6.28 8.11
CA LYS A 81 -11.90 7.26 8.06
C LYS A 81 -11.60 8.47 7.18
N GLN A 82 -10.71 8.33 6.20
CA GLN A 82 -10.34 9.36 5.24
C GLN A 82 -11.24 9.30 4.01
N TRP A 83 -12.53 9.58 4.19
CA TRP A 83 -13.55 9.43 3.14
C TRP A 83 -13.32 10.32 1.92
N SER A 84 -12.84 11.56 2.12
CA SER A 84 -12.47 12.45 1.02
C SER A 84 -11.31 11.88 0.19
N ARG A 85 -10.34 11.24 0.85
CA ARG A 85 -9.21 10.58 0.17
C ARG A 85 -9.65 9.31 -0.54
N ALA A 86 -10.54 8.54 0.08
CA ALA A 86 -11.17 7.38 -0.53
C ALA A 86 -11.88 7.76 -1.84
N ALA A 87 -12.66 8.84 -1.85
CA ALA A 87 -13.33 9.32 -3.07
C ALA A 87 -12.34 9.66 -4.20
N GLN A 88 -11.26 10.39 -3.88
CA GLN A 88 -10.20 10.72 -4.86
C GLN A 88 -9.52 9.47 -5.43
N ILE A 89 -9.32 8.45 -4.62
CA ILE A 89 -8.70 7.18 -5.06
C ILE A 89 -9.67 6.38 -5.94
N VAL A 90 -10.98 6.41 -5.67
CA VAL A 90 -11.97 5.72 -6.52
C VAL A 90 -12.03 6.33 -7.92
N ASP A 91 -11.90 7.65 -8.04
CA ASP A 91 -11.97 8.36 -9.33
C ASP A 91 -10.92 7.88 -10.34
N VAL A 92 -9.81 7.29 -9.86
CA VAL A 92 -8.72 6.78 -10.71
C VAL A 92 -8.77 5.26 -10.93
N ILE A 93 -9.80 4.56 -10.43
CA ILE A 93 -9.98 3.12 -10.66
C ILE A 93 -10.63 2.89 -12.04
N GLU A 94 -9.92 2.19 -12.92
CA GLU A 94 -10.42 1.85 -14.25
C GLU A 94 -11.50 0.76 -14.23
N ASP A 95 -11.46 -0.15 -13.24
CA ASP A 95 -12.48 -1.18 -13.06
C ASP A 95 -13.80 -0.54 -12.59
N SER A 96 -14.71 -0.34 -13.55
CA SER A 96 -15.99 0.30 -13.32
C SER A 96 -16.87 -0.41 -12.29
N GLU A 97 -16.78 -1.73 -12.15
CA GLU A 97 -17.60 -2.48 -11.20
C GLU A 97 -17.03 -2.34 -9.79
N LEU A 98 -15.70 -2.37 -9.67
CA LEU A 98 -15.01 -2.10 -8.42
C LEU A 98 -15.28 -0.66 -7.95
N ALA A 99 -15.15 0.32 -8.86
CA ALA A 99 -15.40 1.72 -8.57
C ALA A 99 -16.83 1.94 -8.05
N LYS A 100 -17.85 1.39 -8.73
CA LYS A 100 -19.25 1.45 -8.27
C LYS A 100 -19.45 0.93 -6.85
N ARG A 101 -18.84 -0.22 -6.52
CA ARG A 101 -18.95 -0.81 -5.16
C ARG A 101 -18.41 0.14 -4.09
N TYR A 102 -17.29 0.81 -4.37
CA TYR A 102 -16.70 1.73 -3.39
C TYR A 102 -17.39 3.08 -3.33
N TYR A 103 -17.86 3.63 -4.45
CA TYR A 103 -18.75 4.80 -4.40
C TYR A 103 -19.98 4.53 -3.55
N GLY A 104 -20.58 3.32 -3.65
CA GLY A 104 -21.67 2.90 -2.77
C GLY A 104 -21.29 2.99 -1.29
N LYS A 105 -20.16 2.38 -0.89
CA LYS A 105 -19.67 2.44 0.51
C LYS A 105 -19.44 3.88 1.01
N ILE A 106 -18.92 4.75 0.15
CA ILE A 106 -18.66 6.15 0.49
C ILE A 106 -19.98 6.92 0.62
N ALA A 107 -20.91 6.72 -0.31
CA ALA A 107 -22.23 7.35 -0.29
C ALA A 107 -23.04 6.93 0.95
N ASP A 108 -23.05 5.64 1.29
CA ASP A 108 -23.72 5.11 2.49
C ASP A 108 -23.20 5.77 3.77
N HIS A 109 -21.89 6.03 3.84
CA HIS A 109 -21.28 6.75 4.96
C HIS A 109 -21.77 8.20 5.04
N HIS A 110 -21.74 8.95 3.93
CA HIS A 110 -22.18 10.34 3.91
C HIS A 110 -23.68 10.48 4.22
N ALA A 111 -24.51 9.58 3.71
CA ALA A 111 -25.94 9.54 4.04
C ALA A 111 -26.15 9.32 5.55
N SER A 112 -25.42 8.36 6.14
CA SER A 112 -25.52 8.08 7.58
C SER A 112 -25.09 9.26 8.46
N ILE A 113 -24.14 10.09 8.03
CA ILE A 113 -23.77 11.31 8.76
C ILE A 113 -24.84 12.38 8.59
N GLY A 114 -25.33 12.59 7.37
CA GLY A 114 -26.37 13.59 7.09
C GLY A 114 -27.66 13.35 7.86
N ASP A 115 -28.05 12.09 8.06
CA ASP A 115 -29.20 11.69 8.89
C ASP A 115 -29.00 11.94 10.39
N LEU A 116 -27.75 12.06 10.87
CA LEU A 116 -27.44 12.34 12.29
C LEU A 116 -27.40 13.85 12.60
N GLU A 117 -27.31 14.71 11.59
CA GLU A 117 -27.28 16.18 11.77
C GLU A 117 -28.67 16.83 11.72
N VAL A 118 -29.73 16.05 11.46
CA VAL A 118 -31.13 16.49 11.39
C VAL A 118 -31.92 16.08 12.64
N ASP A 119 -31.59 16.66 13.80
CA ASP A 119 -32.43 16.64 15.02
C ASP A 119 -32.30 17.95 15.81
#